data_AF-A0A0J8TW30-F1
#
_entry.id   AF-A0A0J8TW30-F1
#
_cell.length_a   1.000
_cell.length_b   1.000
_cell.length_c   1.000
_cell.angle_alpha   90.00
_cell.angle_beta   90.00
_cell.angle_gamma   90.00
#
_symmetry.space_group_name_H-M   'P 1'
#
loop_
_entity.id
_entity.type
_entity.pdbx_description
1 polymer ?
#
loop_
_entity_poly.entity_id
_entity_poly.type
_entity_poly.pdbx_seq_one_letter_code
_entity_poly.pdbx_strand_id
1 'polypeptide(L)'
;MPRTAFEIKSYTTGTGDGIRLSRTGPFTDEVAAMVNERLEPFGADLVHGPSGWYLRSGDYRSASDANSDLACTLVLNRDPVGAQA
;
A
#
# COMPACT_ATOMS: atom_id res chain seq x y z
N MET A 1 22.44 6.20 9.75
CA MET A 1 21.68 6.15 8.48
C MET A 1 20.26 6.57 8.79
N PRO A 2 19.67 7.57 8.09
CA PRO A 2 18.26 7.91 8.29
C PRO A 2 17.42 6.68 7.94
N ARG A 3 16.61 6.18 8.89
CA ARG A 3 15.64 5.12 8.64
C ARG A 3 14.70 5.62 7.56
N THR A 4 14.58 4.91 6.45
CA THR A 4 13.51 5.12 5.49
C THR A 4 12.18 5.17 6.23
N ALA A 5 11.55 6.34 6.23
CA ALA A 5 10.33 6.59 6.99
C ALA A 5 9.13 6.19 6.12
N PHE A 6 8.54 5.04 6.44
CA PHE A 6 7.24 4.67 5.94
C PHE A 6 6.30 4.41 7.11
N GLU A 7 5.03 4.70 6.89
CA GLU A 7 3.94 4.55 7.85
C GLU A 7 2.84 3.71 7.20
N ILE A 8 2.36 2.70 7.92
CA ILE A 8 1.21 1.89 7.53
C ILE A 8 0.12 2.15 8.55
N LYS A 9 -1.06 2.52 8.06
CA LYS A 9 -2.26 2.74 8.87
C LYS A 9 -3.40 1.91 8.29
N SER A 10 -4.03 1.11 9.13
CA SER A 10 -5.36 0.59 8.84
C SER A 10 -6.42 1.62 9.23
N TYR A 11 -7.50 1.69 8.46
CA TYR A 11 -8.65 2.52 8.79
C TYR A 11 -9.91 1.78 8.38
N THR A 12 -10.99 1.98 9.11
CA THR A 12 -12.31 1.50 8.71
C THR A 12 -13.03 2.64 8.01
N THR A 13 -13.41 2.41 6.77
CA THR A 13 -14.34 3.27 6.02
C THR A 13 -15.78 2.88 6.36
N GLY A 14 -16.73 3.76 6.07
CA GLY A 14 -18.16 3.43 6.23
C GLY A 14 -18.61 2.21 5.42
N THR A 15 -17.82 1.78 4.42
CA THR A 15 -18.12 0.60 3.62
C THR A 15 -17.26 -0.60 3.96
N GLY A 16 -16.04 -0.47 4.50
CA GLY A 16 -15.12 -1.61 4.71
C GLY A 16 -13.78 -1.22 5.33
N ASP A 17 -12.85 -2.17 5.44
CA ASP A 17 -11.50 -1.89 5.95
C ASP A 17 -10.56 -1.43 4.84
N GLY A 18 -9.63 -0.53 5.18
CA GLY A 18 -8.64 0.00 4.25
C GLY A 18 -7.25 0.07 4.87
N ILE A 19 -6.25 0.11 4.01
CA ILE A 19 -4.84 0.21 4.36
C ILE A 19 -4.24 1.37 3.60
N ARG A 20 -3.56 2.25 4.33
CA ARG A 20 -2.81 3.37 3.77
C ARG A 20 -1.34 3.17 4.09
N LEU A 21 -0.52 3.11 3.05
CA LEU A 21 0.93 3.17 3.14
C LEU A 21 1.37 4.58 2.71
N SER A 22 2.01 5.31 3.60
CA SER A 22 2.60 6.62 3.30
C SER A 22 4.11 6.55 3.48
N ARG A 23 4.87 7.16 2.57
CA ARG A 23 6.33 7.11 2.59
C ARG A 23 6.95 8.38 2.02
N THR A 24 8.15 8.70 2.52
CA THR A 24 9.08 9.61 1.83
C THR A 24 10.24 8.85 1.17
N GLY A 25 10.59 9.29 -0.04
CA GLY A 25 11.61 8.68 -0.90
C GLY A 25 11.13 7.49 -1.73
N PRO A 26 11.93 7.06 -2.73
CA PRO A 26 11.53 6.09 -3.74
C PRO A 26 11.45 4.66 -3.18
N PHE A 27 10.47 3.88 -3.62
CA PHE A 27 10.45 2.42 -3.45
C PHE A 27 11.67 1.78 -4.08
N THR A 28 12.35 0.99 -3.25
CA THR A 28 13.45 0.09 -3.60
C THR A 28 13.05 -1.30 -3.14
N ASP A 29 13.69 -2.34 -3.69
CA ASP A 29 13.38 -3.72 -3.32
C ASP A 29 13.60 -3.97 -1.82
N GLU A 30 14.63 -3.35 -1.22
CA GLU A 30 14.90 -3.42 0.23
C GLU A 30 13.74 -2.83 1.04
N VAL A 31 13.24 -1.66 0.64
CA VAL A 31 12.13 -1.03 1.37
C VAL A 31 10.84 -1.78 1.14
N ALA A 32 10.62 -2.32 -0.05
CA ALA A 32 9.46 -3.13 -0.32
C ALA A 32 9.43 -4.38 0.56
N ALA A 33 10.57 -5.04 0.78
CA ALA A 33 10.67 -6.16 1.72
C ALA A 33 10.29 -5.73 3.15
N MET A 34 10.85 -4.62 3.66
CA MET A 34 10.51 -4.10 5.00
C MET A 34 9.03 -3.71 5.14
N VAL A 35 8.44 -3.16 4.07
CA VAL A 35 7.02 -2.79 4.04
C VAL A 35 6.15 -4.06 4.06
N ASN A 36 6.50 -5.07 3.28
CA ASN A 36 5.75 -6.33 3.20
C ASN A 36 5.74 -7.09 4.53
N GLU A 37 6.86 -7.15 5.24
CA GLU A 37 6.89 -7.71 6.61
C GLU A 37 5.89 -7.02 7.55
N ARG A 38 5.67 -5.72 7.38
CA ARG A 38 4.69 -4.96 8.17
C ARG A 38 3.27 -5.03 7.63
N LEU A 39 3.08 -5.41 6.36
CA LEU A 39 1.77 -5.57 5.75
C LEU A 39 1.17 -6.97 5.98
N GLU A 40 2.01 -7.96 6.32
CA GLU A 40 1.60 -9.34 6.66
C GLU A 40 0.39 -9.43 7.63
N PRO A 41 0.38 -8.75 8.81
CA PRO A 41 -0.76 -8.83 9.73
C PRO A 41 -2.04 -8.23 9.16
N PHE A 42 -1.92 -7.36 8.15
CA PHE A 42 -3.07 -6.83 7.45
C PHE A 42 -3.50 -7.76 6.31
N GLY A 43 -2.69 -8.72 5.86
CA GLY A 43 -2.95 -9.55 4.70
C GLY A 43 -2.83 -8.79 3.38
N ALA A 44 -1.92 -7.83 3.30
CA ALA A 44 -1.65 -7.04 2.10
C ALA A 44 -0.18 -7.17 1.68
N ASP A 45 0.09 -6.84 0.43
CA ASP A 45 1.42 -6.84 -0.17
C ASP A 45 1.62 -5.56 -0.97
N LEU A 46 2.82 -5.01 -0.90
CA LEU A 46 3.36 -4.02 -1.80
C LEU A 46 4.01 -4.75 -2.98
N VAL A 47 3.48 -4.51 -4.18
CA VAL A 47 3.87 -5.18 -5.43
C VAL A 47 4.37 -4.16 -6.44
N HIS A 48 5.42 -4.52 -7.19
CA HIS A 48 5.91 -3.74 -8.32
C HIS A 48 5.28 -4.24 -9.62
N GLY A 49 4.49 -3.40 -10.27
CA GLY A 49 3.88 -3.67 -11.58
C GLY A 49 4.48 -2.82 -12.70
N PRO A 50 4.00 -3.01 -13.94
CA PRO A 50 4.49 -2.27 -15.11
C PRO A 50 4.27 -0.75 -15.02
N SER A 51 3.33 -0.30 -14.18
CA SER A 51 3.02 1.12 -13.95
C SER A 51 3.55 1.66 -12.62
N GLY A 52 4.39 0.89 -11.92
CA GLY A 52 4.97 1.24 -10.63
C GLY A 52 4.41 0.42 -9.47
N TRP A 53 4.57 0.93 -8.25
CA TRP A 53 4.27 0.22 -7.00
C TRP A 53 2.81 0.37 -6.61
N TYR A 54 2.20 -0.70 -6.08
CA TYR A 54 0.83 -0.66 -5.59
C TYR A 54 0.63 -1.62 -4.43
N LEU A 55 -0.35 -1.33 -3.57
CA LEU A 55 -0.81 -2.25 -2.55
C LEU A 55 -1.81 -3.24 -3.17
N ARG A 56 -1.72 -4.49 -2.76
CA ARG A 56 -2.62 -5.58 -3.14
C ARG A 56 -3.08 -6.32 -1.90
N SER A 57 -4.31 -6.79 -1.91
CA SER A 57 -4.78 -7.80 -0.96
C SER A 57 -5.90 -8.62 -1.59
N GLY A 58 -5.66 -9.91 -1.81
CA GLY A 58 -6.58 -10.75 -2.59
C GLY A 58 -6.83 -10.15 -3.99
N ASP A 59 -8.09 -9.86 -4.28
CA ASP A 59 -8.57 -9.25 -5.53
C ASP A 59 -8.53 -7.72 -5.54
N TYR A 60 -8.28 -7.08 -4.39
CA TYR A 60 -8.23 -5.63 -4.26
C TYR A 60 -6.82 -5.10 -4.59
N ARG A 61 -6.76 -3.95 -5.26
CA ARG A 61 -5.51 -3.22 -5.52
C ARG A 61 -5.68 -1.71 -5.37
N SER A 62 -4.64 -1.01 -4.91
CA SER A 62 -4.58 0.45 -4.96
C SER A 62 -4.29 0.94 -6.37
N ALA A 63 -4.41 2.25 -6.58
CA ALA A 63 -3.76 2.91 -7.71
C ALA A 63 -2.23 2.67 -7.65
N SER A 64 -1.60 2.59 -8.81
CA SER A 64 -0.14 2.48 -8.90
C SER A 64 0.53 3.84 -8.72
N ASP A 65 1.60 3.86 -7.97
CA ASP A 65 2.53 4.98 -7.86
C ASP A 65 3.73 4.72 -8.76
N ALA A 66 3.95 5.60 -9.73
CA ALA A 66 5.02 5.48 -10.72
C ALA A 66 6.43 5.71 -10.12
N ASN A 67 6.55 5.89 -8.79
CA ASN A 67 7.79 6.07 -8.06
C ASN A 67 8.57 7.33 -8.46
N SER A 68 7.88 8.32 -9.04
CA SER A 68 8.45 9.58 -9.51
C SER A 68 8.50 10.66 -8.43
N ASP A 69 7.73 10.50 -7.35
CA ASP A 69 7.57 11.51 -6.31
C ASP A 69 8.41 11.20 -5.06
N LEU A 70 8.91 12.28 -4.42
CA LEU A 70 9.61 12.19 -3.14
C LEU A 70 8.68 11.85 -1.97
N ALA A 71 7.36 11.89 -2.18
CA ALA A 71 6.35 11.47 -1.23
C ALA A 71 5.30 10.60 -1.94
N CYS A 72 5.12 9.37 -1.47
CA CYS A 72 4.14 8.44 -2.00
C CYS A 72 3.06 8.13 -0.95
N THR A 73 1.81 8.04 -1.39
CA THR A 73 0.72 7.48 -0.58
C THR A 73 -0.07 6.46 -1.41
N LEU A 74 -0.01 5.19 -1.00
CA LEU A 74 -0.82 4.11 -1.56
C LEU A 74 -1.99 3.83 -0.63
N VAL A 75 -3.19 3.74 -1.20
CA VAL A 75 -4.45 3.56 -0.48
C VAL A 75 -5.18 2.36 -1.06
N LEU A 76 -5.35 1.32 -0.26
CA LEU A 76 -6.07 0.11 -0.59
C LEU A 76 -7.37 0.08 0.21
N ASN A 77 -8.51 0.14 -0.46
CA ASN A 77 -9.81 -0.08 0.17
C ASN A 77 -10.26 -1.52 -0.11
N ARG A 78 -10.58 -2.26 0.96
CA ARG A 78 -11.30 -3.54 0.86
C ARG A 78 -12.76 -3.21 1.09
N ASP A 79 -13.50 -3.03 0.01
CA ASP A 79 -14.94 -3.12 0.14
C ASP A 79 -15.27 -4.55 0.60
N PRO A 80 -16.16 -4.75 1.58
CA PRO A 80 -16.74 -6.04 1.80
C PRO A 80 -17.49 -6.38 0.52
N VAL A 81 -17.29 -7.62 0.07
CA VAL A 81 -17.91 -8.21 -1.11
C VAL A 81 -19.36 -7.73 -1.23
N GLY A 82 -19.64 -6.80 -2.16
CA GLY A 82 -21.02 -6.36 -2.41
C GLY A 82 -21.30 -4.88 -2.70
N ALA A 83 -20.35 -3.95 -2.60
CA ALA A 83 -20.59 -2.56 -3.03
C ALA A 83 -20.37 -2.37 -4.55
N GLN A 84 -21.07 -3.14 -5.38
CA GLN A 84 -21.31 -2.73 -6.77
C GLN A 84 -22.63 -1.96 -6.79
N ALA A 85 -22.54 -0.65 -7.07
CA ALA A 85 -23.68 0.15 -7.49
C ALA A 85 -24.07 -0.18 -8.93
#